data_AF-A0A5N6GM06-F1
#
_entry.id   AF-A0A5N6GM06-F1
#
_cell.length_a   1.000
_cell.length_b   1.000
_cell.length_c   1.000
_cell.angle_alpha   90.00
_cell.angle_beta   90.00
_cell.angle_gamma   90.00
#
_symmetry.space_group_name_H-M   'P 1'
#
loop_
_entity.id
_entity.type
_entity.pdbx_description
1 polymer ?
#
loop_
_entity_poly.entity_id
_entity_poly.type
_entity_poly.pdbx_seq_one_letter_code
_entity_poly.pdbx_strand_id
1 'polypeptide(L)'
;MASTNISTIYFAKLDQFDAGEGYGDEVNKLLNAVCSPGFFYPDFKNAFGTKLVLREVKDAYAASDRYFDQSLETKMKDFRKGQPASSDRGYKFCETNESFESPLHRVTQLEDGAGKRFFLSYFLRPEEGAKERLESHL
;
A
#
# COMPACT_ATOMS: atom_id res chain seq x y z
N MET A 1 3.57 -6.68 -25.13
CA MET A 1 4.17 -6.73 -23.78
C MET A 1 3.87 -8.10 -23.20
N ALA A 2 4.85 -8.85 -22.72
CA ALA A 2 4.59 -10.14 -22.07
C ALA A 2 3.80 -9.89 -20.78
N SER A 3 2.67 -10.58 -20.61
CA SER A 3 1.89 -10.52 -19.37
C SER A 3 2.68 -11.23 -18.27
N THR A 4 3.21 -10.48 -17.31
CA THR A 4 3.85 -11.06 -16.13
C THR A 4 2.76 -11.59 -15.21
N ASN A 5 2.74 -12.91 -15.00
CA ASN A 5 1.83 -13.52 -14.04
C ASN A 5 2.32 -13.19 -12.62
N ILE A 6 1.58 -12.32 -11.92
CA ILE A 6 1.91 -11.88 -10.55
C ILE A 6 1.27 -12.85 -9.57
N SER A 7 2.08 -13.46 -8.71
CA SER A 7 1.58 -14.39 -7.71
C SER A 7 0.77 -13.69 -6.62
N THR A 8 -0.33 -14.30 -6.20
CA THR A 8 -1.06 -13.94 -4.98
C THR A 8 -0.61 -14.83 -3.82
N ILE A 9 -0.18 -14.25 -2.70
CA ILE A 9 0.27 -14.98 -1.50
C ILE A 9 -0.82 -14.97 -0.44
N TYR A 10 -1.28 -16.15 -0.03
CA TYR A 10 -2.37 -16.30 0.94
C TYR A 10 -1.83 -16.32 2.37
N PHE A 11 -1.94 -15.19 3.08
CA PHE A 11 -1.43 -15.07 4.45
C PHE A 11 -2.13 -16.02 5.42
N ALA A 12 -3.40 -16.38 5.16
CA ALA A 12 -4.13 -17.33 5.98
C ALA A 12 -3.48 -18.73 6.04
N LYS A 13 -2.71 -19.11 5.01
CA LYS A 13 -1.92 -20.35 5.03
C LYS A 13 -0.60 -20.18 5.75
N LEU A 14 0.00 -18.98 5.68
CA LEU A 14 1.24 -18.66 6.40
C LEU A 14 1.03 -18.60 7.92
N ASP A 15 -0.16 -18.21 8.36
CA ASP A 15 -0.55 -18.20 9.78
C ASP A 15 -0.67 -19.60 10.40
N GLN A 16 -0.74 -20.66 9.59
CA GLN A 16 -0.92 -22.05 10.04
C GLN A 16 0.42 -22.78 10.28
N PHE A 17 1.39 -22.04 10.85
CA PHE A 17 2.80 -22.41 11.02
C PHE A 17 3.06 -23.86 11.50
N ASP A 18 2.17 -24.44 12.31
CA ASP A 18 2.38 -25.75 12.94
C ASP A 18 1.61 -26.94 12.33
N ALA A 19 0.64 -26.79 11.42
CA ALA A 19 -0.18 -27.95 10.99
C ALA A 19 -1.06 -27.81 9.72
N GLY A 20 -0.99 -26.69 8.99
CA GLY A 20 -1.91 -26.46 7.86
C GLY A 20 -1.51 -27.15 6.56
N GLU A 21 -2.44 -27.80 5.87
CA GLU A 21 -2.26 -28.12 4.45
C GLU A 21 -1.91 -26.84 3.67
N GLY A 22 -0.80 -26.87 2.94
CA GLY A 22 -0.39 -25.79 2.05
C GLY A 22 0.50 -24.69 2.66
N TYR A 23 0.92 -24.78 3.93
CA TYR A 23 1.92 -23.83 4.49
C TYR A 23 3.23 -23.86 3.70
N GLY A 24 3.82 -25.04 3.51
CA GLY A 24 5.10 -25.20 2.80
C GLY A 24 5.03 -24.75 1.35
N ASP A 25 3.93 -25.06 0.66
CA ASP A 25 3.70 -24.63 -0.72
C ASP A 25 3.58 -23.11 -0.81
N GLU A 26 2.88 -22.47 0.14
CA GLU A 26 2.70 -21.03 0.17
C GLU A 26 4.02 -20.30 0.51
N VAL A 27 4.85 -20.87 1.39
CA VAL A 27 6.21 -20.37 1.66
C VAL A 27 7.07 -20.45 0.40
N ASN A 28 7.07 -21.57 -0.31
CA ASN A 28 7.81 -21.72 -1.57
C ASN A 28 7.32 -20.72 -2.63
N LYS A 29 6.01 -20.51 -2.72
CA LYS A 29 5.41 -19.52 -3.62
C LYS A 29 5.87 -18.10 -3.27
N LEU A 30 5.88 -17.73 -2.00
CA LEU A 30 6.38 -16.44 -1.52
C LEU A 30 7.86 -16.26 -1.86
N LEU A 31 8.70 -17.24 -1.55
CA LEU A 31 10.14 -17.19 -1.86
C LEU A 31 10.38 -17.01 -3.35
N ASN A 32 9.68 -17.78 -4.19
CA ASN A 32 9.78 -17.65 -5.65
C ASN A 32 9.36 -16.25 -6.10
N ALA A 33 8.24 -15.72 -5.62
CA ALA A 33 7.75 -14.41 -6.02
C ALA A 33 8.65 -13.25 -5.55
N VAL A 34 9.28 -13.38 -4.38
CA VAL A 34 10.31 -12.44 -3.87
C VAL A 34 11.58 -12.49 -4.72
N CYS A 35 12.00 -13.67 -5.18
CA CYS A 35 13.17 -13.80 -6.04
C CYS A 35 12.90 -13.32 -7.47
N SER A 36 11.72 -13.62 -8.02
CA SER A 36 11.31 -13.19 -9.36
C SER A 36 9.79 -13.25 -9.48
N PRO A 37 9.10 -12.13 -9.78
CA PRO A 37 9.63 -10.86 -10.28
C PRO A 37 10.02 -9.84 -9.19
N GLY A 38 10.00 -10.21 -7.91
CA GLY A 38 10.29 -9.30 -6.79
C GLY A 38 9.07 -8.58 -6.24
N PHE A 39 7.87 -8.89 -6.74
CA PHE A 39 6.60 -8.36 -6.25
C PHE A 39 5.49 -9.40 -6.38
N PHE A 40 4.50 -9.29 -5.48
CA PHE A 40 3.37 -10.20 -5.38
C PHE A 40 2.17 -9.49 -4.75
N TYR A 41 0.98 -10.05 -4.92
CA TYR A 41 -0.22 -9.58 -4.23
C TYR A 41 -0.38 -10.30 -2.88
N PRO A 42 -0.45 -9.60 -1.75
CA PRO A 42 -0.84 -10.24 -0.50
C PRO A 42 -2.37 -10.44 -0.46
N ASP A 43 -2.82 -11.64 -0.13
CA ASP A 43 -4.21 -11.94 0.21
C ASP A 43 -4.32 -12.14 1.72
N PHE A 44 -4.92 -11.14 2.36
CA PHE A 44 -5.19 -11.12 3.80
C PHE A 44 -6.55 -11.73 4.17
N LYS A 45 -7.35 -12.20 3.22
CA LYS A 45 -8.65 -12.82 3.53
C LYS A 45 -8.43 -14.04 4.42
N ASN A 46 -9.22 -14.11 5.49
CA ASN A 46 -9.22 -15.21 6.46
C ASN A 46 -7.92 -15.41 7.27
N ALA A 47 -6.92 -14.53 7.12
CA ALA A 47 -5.75 -14.50 7.99
C ALA A 47 -6.12 -14.00 9.40
N PHE A 48 -5.33 -14.37 10.40
CA PHE A 48 -5.54 -13.95 11.77
C PHE A 48 -5.33 -12.44 11.91
N GLY A 49 -6.25 -11.75 12.61
CA GLY A 49 -6.15 -10.31 12.84
C GLY A 49 -6.44 -9.40 11.63
N THR A 50 -6.71 -9.95 10.44
CA THR A 50 -6.81 -9.13 9.22
C THR A 50 -8.19 -8.52 8.95
N LYS A 51 -9.22 -8.88 9.74
CA LYS A 51 -10.52 -8.21 9.67
C LYS A 51 -10.42 -6.70 9.92
N LEU A 52 -9.51 -6.30 10.82
CA LEU A 52 -9.20 -4.89 11.08
C LEU A 52 -8.51 -4.26 9.87
N VAL A 53 -7.45 -4.90 9.35
CA VAL A 53 -6.72 -4.43 8.17
C VAL A 53 -7.64 -4.21 6.97
N LEU A 54 -8.51 -5.18 6.66
CA LEU A 54 -9.43 -5.07 5.52
C LEU A 54 -10.47 -3.96 5.69
N ARG A 55 -10.89 -3.67 6.93
CA ARG A 55 -11.78 -2.55 7.22
C ARG A 55 -11.04 -1.22 7.10
N GLU A 56 -9.88 -1.11 7.76
CA GLU A 56 -9.04 0.09 7.76
C GLU A 56 -8.60 0.48 6.36
N VAL A 57 -8.29 -0.48 5.49
CA VAL A 57 -7.97 -0.22 4.09
C VAL A 57 -9.15 0.43 3.36
N LYS A 58 -10.37 -0.09 3.52
CA LYS A 58 -11.57 0.51 2.89
C LYS A 58 -11.83 1.93 3.40
N ASP A 59 -11.72 2.11 4.71
CA ASP A 59 -11.90 3.43 5.33
C ASP A 59 -10.82 4.42 4.87
N ALA A 60 -9.57 3.95 4.69
CA ALA A 60 -8.47 4.74 4.16
C ALA A 60 -8.70 5.15 2.69
N TYR A 61 -9.19 4.26 1.84
CA TYR A 61 -9.57 4.62 0.46
C TYR A 61 -10.69 5.66 0.46
N ALA A 62 -11.76 5.44 1.21
CA ALA A 62 -12.86 6.39 1.30
C ALA A 62 -12.40 7.76 1.86
N ALA A 63 -11.46 7.77 2.81
CA ALA A 63 -10.86 9.01 3.31
C ALA A 63 -9.99 9.70 2.26
N SER A 64 -9.22 8.94 1.49
CA SER A 64 -8.41 9.44 0.37
C SER A 64 -9.29 10.08 -0.71
N ASP A 65 -10.33 9.38 -1.17
CA ASP A 65 -11.24 9.89 -2.19
C ASP A 65 -11.88 11.21 -1.73
N ARG A 66 -12.43 11.24 -0.51
CA ARG A 66 -13.00 12.45 0.09
C ARG A 66 -11.98 13.59 0.24
N TYR A 67 -10.70 13.28 0.43
CA TYR A 67 -9.65 14.29 0.53
C TYR A 67 -9.33 14.88 -0.85
N PHE A 68 -9.09 14.02 -1.84
CA PHE A 68 -8.69 14.43 -3.17
C PHE A 68 -9.83 15.05 -4.00
N ASP A 69 -11.10 14.77 -3.66
CA ASP A 69 -12.28 15.45 -4.21
C ASP A 69 -12.41 16.93 -3.76
N GLN A 70 -11.63 17.36 -2.76
CA GLN A 70 -11.64 18.75 -2.31
C GLN A 70 -10.98 19.69 -3.33
N SER A 71 -11.33 20.97 -3.26
CA SER A 71 -10.70 22.00 -4.09
C SER A 71 -9.20 22.07 -3.86
N LEU A 72 -8.45 22.42 -4.91
CA LEU A 72 -7.00 22.64 -4.81
C LEU A 72 -6.67 23.66 -3.71
N GLU A 73 -7.46 24.73 -3.57
CA GLU A 73 -7.30 25.72 -2.50
C GLU A 73 -7.35 25.09 -1.10
N THR A 74 -8.25 24.14 -0.89
CA THR A 74 -8.38 23.45 0.41
C THR A 74 -7.18 22.56 0.66
N LYS A 75 -6.79 21.72 -0.32
CA LYS A 75 -5.64 20.81 -0.22
C LYS A 75 -4.31 21.54 -0.06
N MET A 76 -4.15 22.70 -0.71
CA MET A 76 -2.96 23.54 -0.59
C MET A 76 -2.72 24.10 0.81
N LYS A 77 -3.72 24.07 1.71
CA LYS A 77 -3.53 24.40 3.14
C LYS A 77 -2.63 23.39 3.85
N ASP A 78 -2.58 22.15 3.34
CA ASP A 78 -1.71 21.10 3.86
C ASP A 78 -0.34 21.05 3.17
N PHE A 79 -0.06 21.97 2.24
CA PHE A 79 1.27 22.14 1.69
C PHE A 79 2.22 22.68 2.76
N ARG A 80 3.33 21.98 2.97
CA ARG A 80 4.26 22.26 4.06
C ARG A 80 5.59 22.78 3.51
N LYS A 81 5.82 24.08 3.69
CA LYS A 81 7.07 24.77 3.32
C LYS A 81 8.21 24.43 4.29
N GLY A 82 9.44 24.44 3.77
CA GLY A 82 10.66 24.37 4.60
C GLY A 82 10.92 23.02 5.27
N GLN A 83 10.39 21.92 4.72
CA GLN A 83 10.71 20.60 5.24
C GLN A 83 12.15 20.20 4.92
N PRO A 84 12.81 19.42 5.79
CA PRO A 84 14.06 18.76 5.44
C PRO A 84 13.90 17.95 4.16
N ALA A 85 14.94 17.87 3.33
CA ALA A 85 14.91 17.06 2.10
C ALA A 85 14.57 15.58 2.37
N SER A 86 14.79 15.10 3.60
CA SER A 86 14.46 13.75 4.06
C SER A 86 13.00 13.58 4.51
N SER A 87 12.17 14.63 4.45
CA SER A 87 10.78 14.61 4.92
C SER A 87 9.86 14.95 3.76
N ASP A 88 9.11 13.96 3.34
CA ASP A 88 8.05 14.11 2.37
C ASP A 88 6.71 14.05 3.12
N ARG A 89 6.10 15.21 3.44
CA ARG A 89 4.84 15.27 4.20
C ARG A 89 3.88 16.31 3.64
N GLY A 90 2.60 16.06 3.83
CA GLY A 90 1.52 16.97 3.44
C GLY A 90 1.21 16.87 1.95
N TYR A 91 0.37 17.80 1.50
CA TYR A 91 -0.11 17.82 0.12
C TYR A 91 0.97 18.30 -0.85
N LYS A 92 1.01 17.65 -2.02
CA LYS A 92 1.86 17.98 -3.16
C LYS A 92 1.05 17.90 -4.43
N PHE A 93 1.35 18.82 -5.34
CA PHE A 93 0.70 18.92 -6.63
C PHE A 93 1.73 19.20 -7.72
N CYS A 94 1.61 18.51 -8.84
CA CYS A 94 2.20 18.87 -10.12
C CYS A 94 1.11 18.81 -11.21
N GLU A 95 1.42 19.32 -12.40
CA GLU A 95 0.44 19.42 -13.49
C GLU A 95 -0.22 18.07 -13.84
N THR A 96 0.49 16.96 -13.66
CA THR A 96 0.02 15.63 -14.05
C THR A 96 -0.43 14.76 -12.88
N ASN A 97 -0.17 15.16 -11.63
CA ASN A 97 -0.47 14.33 -10.48
C ASN A 97 -0.57 15.11 -9.16
N GLU A 98 -1.23 14.50 -8.19
CA GLU A 98 -1.26 14.97 -6.81
C GLU A 98 -0.97 13.84 -5.84
N SER A 99 -0.37 14.19 -4.70
CA SER A 99 -0.13 13.23 -3.63
C SER A 99 -0.28 13.89 -2.27
N PHE A 100 -0.52 13.06 -1.26
CA PHE A 100 -0.52 13.48 0.13
C PHE A 100 0.26 12.46 0.94
N GLU A 101 1.38 12.91 1.49
CA GLU A 101 2.19 12.05 2.35
C GLU A 101 1.79 12.27 3.81
N SER A 102 1.16 11.25 4.39
CA SER A 102 0.82 11.25 5.82
C SER A 102 2.10 11.40 6.65
N PRO A 103 2.06 12.14 7.78
CA PRO A 103 3.19 12.19 8.69
C PRO A 103 3.66 10.79 9.08
N LEU A 104 4.96 10.68 9.39
CA LEU A 104 5.55 9.46 9.93
C LEU A 104 4.68 8.98 11.11
N HIS A 105 3.94 7.89 10.91
CA HIS A 105 3.23 7.23 11.99
C HIS A 105 4.32 6.76 12.95
N ARG A 106 4.52 7.48 14.05
CA ARG A 106 5.31 6.95 15.16
C ARG A 106 4.48 5.79 15.68
N VAL A 107 4.74 4.60 15.15
CA VAL A 107 4.36 3.37 15.83
C VAL A 107 5.11 3.44 17.15
N THR A 108 4.42 3.84 18.23
CA THR A 108 4.94 3.59 19.57
C THR A 108 4.85 2.10 19.79
N GLN A 109 5.87 1.35 19.35
CA GLN A 109 6.09 0.00 19.85
C GLN A 109 6.85 0.10 21.18
N LEU A 110 6.41 -0.70 22.15
CA LEU A 110 6.94 -0.72 23.51
C LEU A 110 8.37 -1.31 23.59
N GLU A 111 8.80 -2.13 22.62
CA GLU A 111 10.11 -2.81 22.64
C GLU A 111 10.70 -3.06 21.24
N ASP A 112 11.99 -3.45 21.24
CA ASP A 112 12.93 -3.40 20.12
C ASP A 112 12.80 -4.56 19.11
N GLY A 113 12.76 -4.22 17.82
CA GLY A 113 12.53 -5.14 16.69
C GLY A 113 13.14 -4.63 15.38
N ALA A 114 14.21 -3.84 15.48
CA ALA A 114 14.78 -3.02 14.41
C ALA A 114 15.32 -3.79 13.18
N GLY A 115 15.48 -5.11 13.23
CA GLY A 115 16.23 -5.89 12.23
C GLY A 115 15.44 -6.54 11.07
N LYS A 116 14.11 -6.63 11.14
CA LYS A 116 13.31 -7.34 10.11
C LYS A 116 12.01 -6.61 9.80
N ARG A 117 12.11 -5.47 9.13
CA ARG A 117 10.92 -4.79 8.61
C ARG A 117 10.55 -5.38 7.27
N PHE A 118 9.39 -6.04 7.18
CA PHE A 118 8.66 -6.14 5.92
C PHE A 118 8.01 -4.77 5.69
N PHE A 119 8.58 -3.99 4.78
CA PHE A 119 7.96 -2.76 4.31
C PHE A 119 6.95 -3.13 3.23
N LEU A 120 5.66 -3.06 3.55
CA LEU A 120 4.60 -3.18 2.55
C LEU A 120 4.36 -1.79 1.94
N SER A 121 5.07 -1.45 0.86
CA SER A 121 4.69 -0.33 0.01
C SER A 121 3.56 -0.75 -0.92
N TYR A 122 2.37 -0.21 -0.70
CA TYR A 122 1.29 -0.23 -1.69
C TYR A 122 1.39 1.03 -2.54
N PHE A 123 1.74 0.86 -3.81
CA PHE A 123 1.56 1.92 -4.80
C PHE A 123 0.10 1.91 -5.23
N LEU A 124 -0.66 2.89 -4.73
CA LEU A 124 -2.05 3.11 -5.15
C LEU A 124 -2.04 3.67 -6.57
N ARG A 125 -2.15 2.79 -7.57
CA ARG A 125 -2.54 3.18 -8.92
C ARG A 125 -4.05 2.99 -9.03
N PRO A 126 -4.86 4.06 -9.14
CA PRO A 126 -6.23 3.91 -9.60
C PRO A 126 -6.15 3.48 -11.06
N GLU A 127 -6.32 2.18 -11.37
CA GLU A 127 -6.35 1.70 -12.75
C GLU A 127 -7.47 2.37 -13.57
N GLU A 128 -8.58 2.74 -12.92
CA GLU A 128 -9.72 3.41 -13.55
C GLU A 128 -9.54 4.94 -13.59
N GLY A 129 -9.27 5.59 -12.45
CA GLY A 129 -9.16 7.05 -12.38
C GLY A 129 -7.96 7.65 -13.14
N ALA A 130 -6.87 6.90 -13.30
CA ALA A 130 -5.73 7.34 -14.12
C ALA A 130 -6.00 7.18 -15.63
N LYS A 131 -6.85 6.22 -16.04
CA LYS A 131 -7.27 6.05 -17.45
C LYS A 131 -8.23 7.15 -17.89
N GLU A 132 -9.28 7.44 -17.10
CA GLU A 132 -10.23 8.51 -17.43
C GLU A 132 -9.56 9.90 -17.56
N ARG A 133 -8.53 10.18 -16.74
CA ARG A 133 -7.77 11.43 -16.83
C ARG A 133 -6.85 11.49 -18.06
N LEU A 134 -6.32 10.36 -18.52
CA LEU A 134 -5.51 10.29 -19.73
C LEU A 134 -6.37 10.39 -21.00
N GLU A 135 -7.56 9.80 -20.99
CA GLU A 135 -8.51 9.84 -22.11
C GLU A 135 -9.22 11.19 -22.25
N SER A 136 -9.34 11.97 -21.17
CA SER A 136 -9.87 13.35 -21.23
C SER A 136 -8.86 14.40 -21.74
N HIS A 137 -7.59 14.02 -21.91
CA HIS A 137 -6.52 14.89 -22.42
C HIS A 137 -5.99 14.46 -23.81
N LEU A 138 -6.65 13.47 -24.44
CA LEU A 138 -6.45 13.06 -25.83
C LEU A 138 -7.67 13.45 -26.68
#